data_AF-A0A329TLU1-F1
#
_entry.id   AF-A0A329TLU1-F1
#
_cell.length_a   1.000
_cell.length_b   1.000
_cell.length_c   1.000
_cell.angle_alpha   90.00
_cell.angle_beta   90.00
_cell.angle_gamma   90.00
#
_symmetry.space_group_name_H-M   'P 1'
#
loop_
_entity.id
_entity.type
_entity.pdbx_description
1 polymer ?
#
loop_
_entity_poly.entity_id
_entity_poly.type
_entity_poly.pdbx_seq_one_letter_code
_entity_poly.pdbx_strand_id
1 'polypeptide(L)'
;MKQSKKSHTKRHIWFYEFERLWLLLTLLNLIALFFIIRGSTAPLIFDNDILRFLFYSPESSDKTLYNIAISYFAAYIFYIIQVYYLEYKKTQKALTSIDIPARNLINQTNMFLFAWETFTKRNSPDDGTILGVDITTIYYKDTSGFVMSANKEELKSIIKRIRDAYNEIINNSLFEQCDNALRQLLLQQNIPDEMEDLYKILLSAEMLAQDSSTTILETYSIYTVDDIRTRLKKLDSLLELNSDFNYTITTDENDIRQRKRVDLMGLLMIHENLNYFSRLYKN
;
A
#
# COMPACT_ATOMS: atom_id res chain seq x y z
N MET A 1 -16.57 19.83 2.59
CA MET A 1 -16.40 18.36 2.38
C MET A 1 -16.80 17.63 3.64
N LYS A 2 -17.89 16.85 3.63
CA LYS A 2 -18.20 15.93 4.73
C LYS A 2 -17.17 14.80 4.67
N GLN A 3 -16.31 14.69 5.68
CA GLN A 3 -15.52 13.48 5.89
C GLN A 3 -16.51 12.34 6.09
N SER A 4 -16.69 11.53 5.05
CA SER A 4 -17.32 10.22 5.17
C SER A 4 -16.55 9.46 6.26
N LYS A 5 -17.25 8.99 7.29
CA LYS A 5 -16.69 8.07 8.27
C LYS A 5 -16.27 6.81 7.50
N LYS A 6 -15.01 6.75 7.07
CA LYS A 6 -14.41 5.55 6.47
C LYS A 6 -14.53 4.42 7.49
N SER A 7 -15.26 3.39 7.11
CA SER A 7 -15.50 2.19 7.91
C SER A 7 -14.29 1.26 7.77
N HIS A 8 -13.16 1.66 8.34
CA HIS A 8 -11.86 0.98 8.23
C HIS A 8 -11.79 -0.43 8.87
N THR A 9 -12.86 -0.92 9.49
CA THR A 9 -12.77 -1.91 10.58
C THR A 9 -12.80 -3.39 10.19
N LYS A 10 -12.80 -3.79 8.91
CA LYS A 10 -12.95 -5.24 8.58
C LYS A 10 -11.98 -5.86 7.58
N ARG A 11 -11.31 -5.11 6.71
CA ARG A 11 -10.58 -5.74 5.58
C ARG A 11 -9.16 -6.22 5.92
N HIS A 12 -8.56 -5.75 7.00
CA HIS A 12 -7.10 -5.89 7.21
C HIS A 12 -6.69 -6.52 8.54
N ILE A 13 -7.61 -7.22 9.23
CA ILE A 13 -7.40 -7.83 10.57
C ILE A 13 -6.12 -8.70 10.63
N TRP A 14 -5.66 -9.24 9.51
CA TRP A 14 -4.48 -10.09 9.40
C TRP A 14 -3.19 -9.38 9.01
N PHE A 15 -3.24 -8.09 8.71
CA PHE A 15 -2.08 -7.34 8.24
C PHE A 15 -1.23 -6.84 9.40
N TYR A 16 -1.84 -6.10 10.34
CA TYR A 16 -1.12 -5.48 11.44
C TYR A 16 -0.66 -6.50 12.47
N GLU A 17 0.50 -6.29 13.08
CA GLU A 17 1.05 -7.19 14.10
C GLU A 17 0.17 -7.19 15.36
N PHE A 18 -0.30 -6.01 15.78
CA PHE A 18 -1.18 -5.89 16.95
C PHE A 18 -2.55 -6.56 16.74
N GLU A 19 -3.10 -6.56 15.52
CA GLU A 19 -4.38 -7.24 15.24
C GLU A 19 -4.21 -8.76 15.20
N ARG A 20 -3.12 -9.26 14.61
CA ARG A 20 -2.78 -10.69 14.64
C ARG A 20 -2.59 -11.21 16.06
N LEU A 21 -1.89 -10.45 16.89
CA LEU A 21 -1.70 -10.79 18.30
C LEU A 21 -3.04 -10.76 19.06
N TRP A 22 -3.89 -9.77 18.81
CA TRP A 22 -5.24 -9.74 19.38
C TRP A 22 -6.07 -10.97 19.02
N LEU A 23 -6.04 -11.41 17.76
CA LEU A 23 -6.74 -12.62 17.32
C LEU A 23 -6.24 -13.87 18.05
N LEU A 24 -4.92 -14.04 18.15
CA LEU A 24 -4.30 -15.16 18.87
C LEU A 24 -4.71 -15.15 20.35
N LEU A 25 -4.64 -13.98 21.00
CA LEU A 25 -5.04 -13.85 22.40
C LEU A 25 -6.54 -14.07 22.59
N THR A 26 -7.37 -13.68 21.62
CA THR A 26 -8.83 -13.95 21.65
C THR A 26 -9.10 -15.45 21.60
N LEU A 27 -8.39 -16.21 20.75
CA LEU A 27 -8.51 -17.67 20.69
C LEU A 27 -8.08 -18.32 22.00
N LEU A 28 -6.93 -17.91 22.56
CA LEU A 28 -6.47 -18.39 23.87
C LEU A 28 -7.44 -18.01 24.99
N ASN A 29 -8.07 -16.84 24.90
CA ASN A 29 -9.05 -16.39 25.88
C ASN A 29 -10.34 -17.24 25.86
N LEU A 30 -10.78 -17.74 24.70
CA LEU A 30 -11.89 -18.69 24.63
C LEU A 30 -11.57 -20.00 25.38
N ILE A 31 -10.34 -20.49 25.24
CA ILE A 31 -9.85 -21.66 25.97
C ILE A 31 -9.75 -21.35 27.47
N ALA A 32 -9.23 -20.18 27.84
CA ALA A 32 -9.14 -19.74 29.23
C ALA A 32 -10.54 -19.64 29.88
N LEU A 33 -11.51 -19.04 29.18
CA LEU A 33 -12.89 -18.95 29.65
C LEU A 33 -13.49 -20.33 29.93
N PHE A 34 -13.23 -21.32 29.08
CA PHE A 34 -13.64 -22.70 29.35
C PHE A 34 -13.09 -23.22 30.68
N PHE A 35 -11.79 -23.03 30.95
CA PHE A 35 -11.17 -23.45 32.21
C PHE A 35 -11.65 -22.65 33.43
N ILE A 36 -11.94 -21.35 33.27
CA ILE A 36 -12.54 -20.51 34.32
C ILE A 36 -13.93 -21.04 34.68
N ILE A 37 -14.76 -21.26 33.66
CA ILE A 37 -16.13 -21.77 33.82
C ILE A 37 -16.11 -23.15 34.48
N ARG A 38 -15.24 -24.06 34.01
CA ARG A 38 -15.08 -25.40 34.59
C ARG A 38 -14.57 -25.37 36.03
N GLY A 39 -13.65 -24.45 36.34
CA GLY A 39 -13.06 -24.33 37.68
C GLY A 39 -13.99 -23.67 38.71
N SER A 40 -15.15 -23.18 38.29
CA SER A 40 -16.17 -22.58 39.15
C SER A 40 -16.67 -23.55 40.21
N THR A 41 -16.88 -23.03 41.42
CA THR A 41 -17.51 -23.73 42.55
C THR A 41 -18.97 -23.33 42.71
N ALA A 42 -19.53 -22.56 41.78
CA ALA A 42 -20.92 -22.14 41.82
C ALA A 42 -21.86 -23.36 41.77
N PRO A 43 -22.96 -23.36 42.55
CA PRO A 43 -23.90 -24.46 42.54
C PRO A 43 -24.57 -24.61 41.17
N LEU A 44 -24.63 -25.84 40.66
CA LEU A 44 -25.32 -26.15 39.41
C LEU A 44 -26.83 -25.96 39.58
N ILE A 45 -27.46 -25.24 38.65
CA ILE A 45 -28.93 -25.04 38.63
C ILE A 45 -29.66 -26.34 38.29
N PHE A 46 -29.04 -27.18 37.45
CA PHE A 46 -29.55 -28.50 37.07
C PHE A 46 -28.43 -29.52 37.14
N ASP A 47 -28.77 -30.71 37.64
CA ASP A 47 -27.81 -31.78 37.84
C ASP A 47 -27.84 -32.75 36.66
N ASN A 48 -26.86 -32.64 35.76
CA ASN A 48 -26.64 -33.54 34.64
C ASN A 48 -25.14 -33.69 34.40
N ASP A 49 -24.69 -34.88 33.98
CA ASP A 49 -23.29 -35.21 33.69
C ASP A 49 -22.62 -34.20 32.76
N ILE A 50 -23.34 -33.70 31.74
CA ILE A 50 -22.81 -32.69 30.81
C ILE A 50 -22.54 -31.37 31.54
N LEU A 51 -23.47 -30.93 32.40
CA LEU A 51 -23.33 -29.68 33.14
C LEU A 51 -22.26 -29.80 34.23
N ARG A 52 -22.16 -30.95 34.89
CA ARG A 52 -21.07 -31.26 35.83
C ARG A 52 -19.72 -31.19 35.16
N PHE A 53 -19.58 -31.76 33.96
CA PHE A 53 -18.31 -31.71 33.22
C PHE A 53 -17.93 -30.30 32.76
N LEU A 54 -18.91 -29.50 32.33
CA LEU A 54 -18.67 -28.18 31.76
C LEU A 54 -18.50 -27.07 32.81
N PHE A 55 -19.23 -27.14 33.93
CA PHE A 55 -19.43 -26.00 34.83
C PHE A 55 -19.07 -26.25 36.31
N TYR A 56 -18.59 -27.44 36.67
CA TYR A 56 -18.37 -27.79 38.08
C TYR A 56 -17.00 -28.43 38.33
N SER A 57 -16.33 -27.93 39.36
CA SER A 57 -15.06 -28.47 39.87
C SER A 57 -15.11 -28.46 41.41
N PRO A 58 -14.92 -29.61 42.08
CA PRO A 58 -14.97 -29.72 43.55
C PRO A 58 -14.04 -28.71 44.24
N GLU A 59 -14.40 -28.24 45.42
CA GLU A 59 -13.57 -27.29 46.19
C GLU A 59 -12.18 -27.84 46.53
N SER A 60 -12.07 -29.16 46.72
CA SER A 60 -10.82 -29.87 47.02
C SER A 60 -9.97 -30.21 45.80
N SER A 61 -10.41 -29.85 44.58
CA SER A 61 -9.69 -30.18 43.34
C SER A 61 -8.58 -29.18 43.03
N ASP A 62 -7.55 -29.60 42.30
CA ASP A 62 -6.45 -28.74 41.88
C ASP A 62 -6.96 -27.55 41.03
N LYS A 63 -6.75 -26.33 41.54
CA LYS A 63 -7.16 -25.08 40.89
C LYS A 63 -6.03 -24.42 40.09
N THR A 64 -4.91 -25.10 39.85
CA THR A 64 -3.77 -24.55 39.11
C THR A 64 -4.18 -24.06 37.71
N LEU A 65 -4.87 -24.88 36.92
CA LEU A 65 -5.34 -24.49 35.58
C LEU A 65 -6.37 -23.35 35.62
N TYR A 66 -7.23 -23.31 36.63
CA TYR A 66 -8.19 -22.22 36.84
C TYR A 66 -7.48 -20.88 37.12
N ASN A 67 -6.47 -20.89 38.00
CA ASN A 67 -5.68 -19.71 38.33
C ASN A 67 -4.86 -19.20 37.13
N ILE A 68 -4.26 -20.12 36.36
CA ILE A 68 -3.58 -19.79 35.09
C ILE A 68 -4.57 -19.14 34.12
N ALA A 69 -5.78 -19.70 33.98
CA ALA A 69 -6.78 -19.19 33.07
C ALA A 69 -7.28 -17.78 33.44
N ILE A 70 -7.51 -17.49 34.73
CA ILE A 70 -7.83 -16.13 35.20
C ILE A 70 -6.70 -15.16 34.87
N SER A 71 -5.44 -15.58 35.07
CA SER A 71 -4.27 -14.75 34.77
C SER A 71 -4.18 -14.42 33.27
N TYR A 72 -4.48 -15.38 32.40
CA TYR A 72 -4.61 -15.16 30.95
C TYR A 72 -5.76 -14.22 30.59
N PHE A 73 -6.93 -14.38 31.21
CA PHE A 73 -8.06 -13.47 31.00
C PHE A 73 -7.69 -12.04 31.39
N ALA A 74 -7.04 -11.84 32.54
CA ALA A 74 -6.54 -10.54 32.96
C ALA A 74 -5.54 -9.97 31.95
N ALA A 75 -4.55 -10.76 31.52
CA ALA A 75 -3.56 -10.35 30.51
C ALA A 75 -4.21 -9.96 29.17
N TYR A 76 -5.27 -10.66 28.75
CA TYR A 76 -6.05 -10.33 27.56
C TYR A 76 -6.73 -8.96 27.67
N ILE A 77 -7.37 -8.67 28.81
CA ILE A 77 -7.99 -7.35 29.06
C ILE A 77 -6.93 -6.24 29.10
N PHE A 78 -5.80 -6.48 29.76
CA PHE A 78 -4.67 -5.55 29.77
C PHE A 78 -4.17 -5.26 28.36
N TYR A 79 -4.00 -6.30 27.53
CA TYR A 79 -3.58 -6.16 26.14
C TYR A 79 -4.54 -5.29 25.33
N ILE A 80 -5.86 -5.52 25.44
CA ILE A 80 -6.87 -4.73 24.72
C ILE A 80 -6.75 -3.24 25.08
N ILE A 81 -6.67 -2.93 26.37
CA ILE A 81 -6.73 -1.55 26.87
C ILE A 81 -5.41 -0.82 26.61
N GLN A 82 -4.28 -1.45 26.94
CA GLN A 82 -2.98 -0.78 26.94
C GLN A 82 -2.25 -0.87 25.59
N VAL A 83 -2.48 -1.92 24.81
CA VAL A 83 -1.74 -2.13 23.56
C VAL A 83 -2.66 -1.94 22.36
N TYR A 84 -3.67 -2.80 22.20
CA TYR A 84 -4.49 -2.84 20.98
C TYR A 84 -5.12 -1.48 20.64
N TYR A 85 -5.84 -0.87 21.59
CA TYR A 85 -6.53 0.39 21.32
C TYR A 85 -5.55 1.55 21.01
N LEU A 86 -4.41 1.60 21.70
CA LEU A 86 -3.40 2.63 21.47
C LEU A 86 -2.73 2.46 20.10
N GLU A 87 -2.28 1.25 19.77
CA GLU A 87 -1.63 0.95 18.50
C GLU A 87 -2.57 1.12 17.31
N TYR A 88 -3.83 0.71 17.45
CA TYR A 88 -4.87 0.97 16.46
C TYR A 88 -5.02 2.48 16.21
N LYS A 89 -5.13 3.28 17.27
CA LYS A 89 -5.29 4.75 17.13
C LYS A 89 -4.06 5.42 16.53
N LYS A 90 -2.84 4.99 16.89
CA LYS A 90 -1.59 5.49 16.28
C LYS A 90 -1.55 5.17 14.79
N THR A 91 -1.82 3.93 14.43
CA THR A 91 -1.82 3.45 13.04
C THR A 91 -2.86 4.19 12.20
N GLN A 92 -4.07 4.41 12.71
CA GLN A 92 -5.10 5.19 12.01
C GLN A 92 -4.69 6.64 11.77
N LYS A 93 -4.02 7.28 12.74
CA LYS A 93 -3.47 8.63 12.56
C LYS A 93 -2.39 8.67 11.49
N ALA A 94 -1.48 7.68 11.50
CA ALA A 94 -0.42 7.57 10.51
C ALA A 94 -0.98 7.37 9.10
N LEU A 95 -1.94 6.46 8.93
CA LEU A 95 -2.64 6.26 7.65
C LEU A 95 -3.27 7.56 7.15
N THR A 96 -3.95 8.29 8.02
CA THR A 96 -4.58 9.58 7.66
C THR A 96 -3.53 10.61 7.25
N SER A 97 -2.38 10.66 7.93
CA SER A 97 -1.34 11.65 7.63
C SER A 97 -0.59 11.36 6.34
N ILE A 98 -0.55 10.10 5.90
CA ILE A 98 0.11 9.69 4.66
C ILE A 98 -0.85 9.50 3.48
N ASP A 99 -2.16 9.68 3.66
CA ASP A 99 -3.20 9.40 2.65
C ASP A 99 -2.93 10.09 1.30
N ILE A 100 -2.61 11.39 1.34
CA ILE A 100 -2.30 12.18 0.14
C ILE A 100 -0.98 11.75 -0.52
N PRO A 101 0.17 11.74 0.18
CA PRO A 101 1.43 11.34 -0.45
C PRO A 101 1.41 9.88 -0.90
N ALA A 102 0.71 8.98 -0.20
CA ALA A 102 0.51 7.59 -0.64
C ALA A 102 -0.33 7.51 -1.93
N ARG A 103 -1.42 8.28 -2.04
CA ARG A 103 -2.19 8.37 -3.29
C ARG A 103 -1.32 8.85 -4.45
N ASN A 104 -0.49 9.87 -4.20
CA ASN A 104 0.44 10.38 -5.20
C ASN A 104 1.47 9.31 -5.59
N LEU A 105 2.09 8.64 -4.61
CA LEU A 105 3.04 7.55 -4.85
C LEU A 105 2.41 6.46 -5.72
N ILE A 106 1.24 5.95 -5.34
CA ILE A 106 0.52 4.89 -6.06
C ILE A 106 0.26 5.32 -7.52
N ASN A 107 -0.32 6.50 -7.72
CA ASN A 107 -0.70 6.95 -9.06
C ASN A 107 0.54 7.18 -9.94
N GLN A 108 1.57 7.84 -9.41
CA GLN A 108 2.79 8.13 -10.17
C GLN A 108 3.55 6.84 -10.53
N THR A 109 3.69 5.90 -9.58
CA THR A 109 4.32 4.61 -9.86
C THR A 109 3.52 3.80 -10.87
N ASN A 110 2.18 3.80 -10.79
CA ASN A 110 1.36 3.09 -11.76
C ASN A 110 1.45 3.71 -13.17
N MET A 111 1.45 5.04 -13.28
CA MET A 111 1.66 5.74 -14.56
C MET A 111 3.04 5.42 -15.16
N PHE A 112 4.09 5.41 -14.32
CA PHE A 112 5.44 5.04 -14.75
C PHE A 112 5.46 3.63 -15.34
N LEU A 113 4.97 2.64 -14.57
CA LEU A 113 4.98 1.25 -14.99
C LEU A 113 4.21 1.05 -16.29
N PHE A 114 3.02 1.65 -16.42
CA PHE A 114 2.24 1.55 -17.64
C PHE A 114 2.94 2.13 -18.87
N ALA A 115 3.52 3.33 -18.76
CA ALA A 115 4.24 3.95 -19.86
C ALA A 115 5.51 3.16 -20.21
N TRP A 116 6.24 2.70 -19.20
CA TRP A 116 7.44 1.88 -19.37
C TRP A 116 7.14 0.54 -20.06
N GLU A 117 6.03 -0.12 -19.70
CA GLU A 117 5.55 -1.32 -20.38
C GLU A 117 5.15 -1.05 -21.82
N THR A 118 4.52 0.10 -22.08
CA THR A 118 4.13 0.48 -23.44
C THR A 118 5.35 0.71 -24.34
N PHE A 119 6.43 1.28 -23.80
CA PHE A 119 7.65 1.54 -24.57
C PHE A 119 8.50 0.31 -24.84
N THR A 120 8.31 -0.79 -24.11
CA THR A 120 9.16 -1.99 -24.19
C THR A 120 8.46 -3.12 -24.97
N LYS A 121 9.14 -3.66 -25.98
CA LYS A 121 8.72 -4.86 -26.71
C LYS A 121 9.30 -6.10 -26.03
N ARG A 122 8.48 -7.12 -25.82
CA ARG A 122 8.85 -8.35 -25.07
C ARG A 122 8.43 -9.59 -25.86
N ASN A 123 9.18 -10.67 -25.72
CA ASN A 123 8.88 -11.94 -26.41
C ASN A 123 7.79 -12.73 -25.68
N SER A 124 7.86 -12.73 -24.36
CA SER A 124 6.93 -13.38 -23.44
C SER A 124 6.74 -12.47 -22.22
N PRO A 125 5.55 -12.47 -21.60
CA PRO A 125 5.32 -11.75 -20.34
C PRO A 125 6.30 -12.16 -19.22
N ASP A 126 6.85 -13.38 -19.28
CA ASP A 126 7.47 -14.06 -18.13
C ASP A 126 9.01 -14.09 -18.13
N ASP A 127 9.67 -13.62 -19.20
CA ASP A 127 11.14 -13.79 -19.38
C ASP A 127 11.96 -12.54 -18.97
N GLY A 128 11.32 -11.39 -18.80
CA GLY A 128 11.98 -10.16 -18.35
C GLY A 128 12.95 -9.54 -19.38
N THR A 129 13.07 -10.15 -20.56
CA THR A 129 13.96 -9.71 -21.65
C THR A 129 13.29 -8.65 -22.52
N ILE A 130 14.00 -7.54 -22.76
CA ILE A 130 13.56 -6.45 -23.63
C ILE A 130 14.10 -6.70 -25.05
N LEU A 131 13.19 -6.94 -25.99
CA LEU A 131 13.53 -7.18 -27.40
C LEU A 131 13.71 -5.90 -28.21
N GLY A 132 13.18 -4.79 -27.72
CA GLY A 132 13.24 -3.51 -28.40
C GLY A 132 12.51 -2.45 -27.63
N VAL A 133 12.80 -1.21 -27.96
CA VAL A 133 12.26 -0.03 -27.29
C VAL A 133 11.78 0.98 -28.33
N ASP A 134 10.61 1.56 -28.09
CA ASP A 134 10.04 2.62 -28.92
C ASP A 134 9.52 3.74 -28.02
N ILE A 135 10.39 4.72 -27.72
CA ILE A 135 10.03 5.86 -26.87
C ILE A 135 9.48 6.98 -27.76
N THR A 136 8.17 6.95 -27.96
CA THR A 136 7.42 8.04 -28.59
C THR A 136 6.52 8.74 -27.57
N THR A 137 5.91 9.86 -27.96
CA THR A 137 4.86 10.45 -27.12
C THR A 137 3.61 9.59 -27.24
N ILE A 138 3.23 8.94 -26.14
CA ILE A 138 1.99 8.19 -26.04
C ILE A 138 0.92 9.00 -25.34
N TYR A 139 -0.34 8.73 -25.67
CA TYR A 139 -1.50 9.23 -24.96
C TYR A 139 -2.30 8.06 -24.42
N TYR A 140 -2.79 8.18 -23.19
CA TYR A 140 -3.52 7.10 -22.52
C TYR A 140 -4.60 7.67 -21.61
N LYS A 141 -5.59 6.82 -21.31
CA LYS A 141 -6.74 7.16 -20.48
C LYS A 141 -6.78 6.31 -19.23
N ASP A 142 -7.27 6.90 -18.16
CA ASP A 142 -7.78 6.16 -17.01
C ASP A 142 -9.21 5.65 -17.28
N THR A 143 -9.74 4.85 -16.37
CA THR A 143 -11.12 4.32 -16.42
C THR A 143 -12.19 5.41 -16.35
N SER A 144 -11.84 6.62 -15.89
CA SER A 144 -12.73 7.78 -15.88
C SER A 144 -12.72 8.54 -17.21
N GLY A 145 -11.85 8.15 -18.15
CA GLY A 145 -11.70 8.78 -19.46
C GLY A 145 -10.75 9.99 -19.48
N PHE A 146 -10.05 10.28 -18.37
CA PHE A 146 -9.09 11.38 -18.32
C PHE A 146 -7.84 11.05 -19.14
N VAL A 147 -7.51 11.95 -20.07
CA VAL A 147 -6.40 11.75 -21.01
C VAL A 147 -5.10 12.29 -20.43
N MET A 148 -4.06 11.47 -20.46
CA MET A 148 -2.71 11.77 -20.04
C MET A 148 -1.74 11.52 -21.20
N SER A 149 -0.54 12.08 -21.10
CA SER A 149 0.55 11.83 -22.03
C SER A 149 1.80 11.38 -21.28
N ALA A 150 2.60 10.55 -21.94
CA ALA A 150 3.92 10.18 -21.44
C ALA A 150 4.92 10.16 -22.59
N ASN A 151 6.14 10.58 -22.27
CA ASN A 151 7.31 10.51 -23.13
C ASN A 151 8.55 10.35 -22.22
N LYS A 152 9.75 10.38 -22.81
CA LYS A 152 11.02 10.25 -22.08
C LYS A 152 11.18 11.25 -20.92
N GLU A 153 10.93 12.53 -21.17
CA GLU A 153 11.07 13.59 -20.16
C GLU A 153 9.99 13.50 -19.07
N GLU A 154 8.79 13.06 -19.44
CA GLU A 154 7.71 12.86 -18.48
C GLU A 154 8.02 11.67 -17.55
N LEU A 155 8.55 10.55 -18.06
CA LEU A 155 9.00 9.43 -17.22
C LEU A 155 10.05 9.88 -16.19
N LYS A 156 11.03 10.66 -16.62
CA LYS A 156 12.04 11.24 -15.72
C LYS A 156 11.40 12.13 -14.63
N SER A 157 10.39 12.91 -15.02
CA SER A 157 9.63 13.77 -14.10
C SER A 157 8.77 12.95 -13.14
N ILE A 158 8.17 11.86 -13.60
CA ILE A 158 7.41 10.91 -12.77
C ILE A 158 8.31 10.32 -11.68
N ILE A 159 9.52 9.85 -12.00
CA ILE A 159 10.46 9.30 -11.01
C ILE A 159 10.75 10.30 -9.89
N LYS A 160 10.96 11.57 -10.25
CA LYS A 160 11.14 12.63 -9.24
C LYS A 160 9.92 12.76 -8.33
N ARG A 161 8.72 12.79 -8.90
CA ARG A 161 7.47 12.87 -8.12
C ARG A 161 7.23 11.62 -7.24
N ILE A 162 7.64 10.43 -7.70
CA ILE A 162 7.63 9.20 -6.91
C ILE A 162 8.56 9.35 -5.71
N ARG A 163 9.79 9.82 -5.93
CA ARG A 163 10.78 10.05 -4.86
C ARG A 163 10.30 11.08 -3.85
N ASP A 164 9.75 12.20 -4.31
CA ASP A 164 9.20 13.26 -3.45
C ASP A 164 8.05 12.72 -2.59
N ALA A 165 7.07 12.03 -3.20
CA ALA A 165 5.94 11.44 -2.49
C ALA A 165 6.39 10.36 -1.48
N TYR A 166 7.35 9.52 -1.86
CA TYR A 166 7.92 8.52 -0.95
C TYR A 166 8.61 9.18 0.25
N ASN A 167 9.42 10.22 0.01
CA ASN A 167 10.10 10.99 1.05
C ASN A 167 9.12 11.67 2.01
N GLU A 168 8.01 12.22 1.51
CA GLU A 168 6.95 12.78 2.36
C GLU A 168 6.34 11.73 3.31
N ILE A 169 6.25 10.46 2.89
CA ILE A 169 5.75 9.37 3.72
C ILE A 169 6.79 8.98 4.76
N ILE A 170 8.03 8.66 4.34
CA ILE A 170 9.05 8.11 5.24
C ILE A 170 9.54 9.13 6.28
N ASN A 171 9.51 10.42 5.95
CA ASN A 171 9.90 11.50 6.88
C ASN A 171 8.75 11.93 7.79
N ASN A 172 7.56 11.32 7.66
CA ASN A 172 6.43 11.63 8.52
C ASN A 172 6.63 10.98 9.91
N SER A 173 6.71 11.79 10.96
CA SER A 173 6.93 11.31 12.33
C SER A 173 5.81 10.38 12.84
N LEU A 174 4.59 10.50 12.33
CA LEU A 174 3.49 9.58 12.67
C LEU A 174 3.65 8.23 11.97
N PHE A 175 4.23 8.21 10.77
CA PHE A 175 4.54 6.97 10.05
C PHE A 175 5.66 6.19 10.75
N GLU A 176 6.67 6.86 11.28
CA GLU A 176 7.72 6.19 12.07
C GLU A 176 7.15 5.41 13.27
N GLN A 177 6.09 5.92 13.87
CA GLN A 177 5.44 5.39 15.06
C GLN A 177 4.27 4.42 14.77
N CYS A 178 4.02 4.10 13.49
CA CYS A 178 2.94 3.17 13.12
C CYS A 178 3.38 1.71 13.24
N ASP A 179 2.41 0.79 13.13
CA ASP A 179 2.65 -0.65 13.15
C ASP A 179 3.74 -1.07 12.13
N ASN A 180 4.60 -1.99 12.57
CA ASN A 180 5.76 -2.43 11.80
C ASN A 180 5.38 -3.07 10.46
N ALA A 181 4.22 -3.72 10.33
CA ALA A 181 3.78 -4.29 9.06
C ALA A 181 3.57 -3.21 7.99
N LEU A 182 3.02 -2.04 8.36
CA LEU A 182 2.85 -0.91 7.44
C LEU A 182 4.18 -0.30 7.05
N ARG A 183 5.12 -0.21 7.98
CA ARG A 183 6.49 0.25 7.71
C ARG A 183 7.20 -0.70 6.75
N GLN A 184 7.15 -2.00 6.99
CA GLN A 184 7.76 -3.02 6.13
C GLN A 184 7.15 -3.02 4.72
N LEU A 185 5.85 -2.78 4.58
CA LEU A 185 5.19 -2.69 3.28
C LEU A 185 5.86 -1.67 2.35
N LEU A 186 6.27 -0.52 2.90
CA LEU A 186 6.89 0.57 2.16
C LEU A 186 8.42 0.56 2.18
N LEU A 187 9.05 0.15 3.28
CA LEU A 187 10.50 0.29 3.48
C LEU A 187 11.31 -0.93 3.05
N GLN A 188 10.70 -2.11 2.92
CA GLN A 188 11.44 -3.33 2.59
C GLN A 188 12.07 -3.26 1.18
N GLN A 189 11.48 -2.48 0.28
CA GLN A 189 12.01 -2.22 -1.04
C GLN A 189 11.80 -0.75 -1.40
N ASN A 190 12.88 -0.08 -1.82
CA ASN A 190 12.83 1.34 -2.15
C ASN A 190 12.23 1.55 -3.54
N ILE A 191 10.90 1.72 -3.59
CA ILE A 191 10.15 1.93 -4.84
C ILE A 191 10.80 3.00 -5.75
N PRO A 192 11.15 4.20 -5.25
CA PRO A 192 11.88 5.20 -6.04
C PRO A 192 13.15 4.68 -6.75
N ASP A 193 13.99 3.92 -6.05
CA ASP A 193 15.25 3.44 -6.62
C ASP A 193 14.99 2.37 -7.69
N GLU A 194 14.01 1.48 -7.47
CA GLU A 194 13.59 0.49 -8.46
C GLU A 194 13.02 1.14 -9.73
N MET A 195 12.24 2.22 -9.59
CA MET A 195 11.75 2.97 -10.76
C MET A 195 12.88 3.67 -11.52
N GLU A 196 13.87 4.17 -10.80
CA GLU A 196 15.06 4.77 -11.41
C GLU A 196 15.88 3.73 -12.17
N ASP A 197 16.03 2.53 -11.63
CA ASP A 197 16.76 1.45 -12.29
C ASP A 197 16.01 0.91 -13.52
N LEU A 198 14.69 0.74 -13.45
CA LEU A 198 13.87 0.44 -14.63
C LEU A 198 14.00 1.51 -15.72
N TYR A 199 14.09 2.78 -15.33
CA TYR A 199 14.31 3.87 -16.28
C TYR A 199 15.70 3.79 -16.92
N LYS A 200 16.76 3.52 -16.15
CA LYS A 200 18.12 3.30 -16.69
C LYS A 200 18.15 2.12 -17.67
N ILE A 201 17.48 1.01 -17.33
CA ILE A 201 17.33 -0.16 -18.20
C ILE A 201 16.62 0.24 -19.51
N LEU A 202 15.55 1.03 -19.44
CA LEU A 202 14.86 1.53 -20.63
C LEU A 202 15.79 2.34 -21.55
N LEU A 203 16.59 3.24 -20.97
CA LEU A 203 17.54 4.07 -21.72
C LEU A 203 18.66 3.24 -22.35
N SER A 204 19.17 2.25 -21.62
CA SER A 204 20.19 1.33 -22.14
C SER A 204 19.63 0.51 -23.30
N ALA A 205 18.43 -0.05 -23.14
CA ALA A 205 17.75 -0.81 -24.16
C ALA A 205 17.41 0.03 -25.41
N GLU A 206 17.05 1.31 -25.24
CA GLU A 206 16.89 2.26 -26.34
C GLU A 206 18.20 2.45 -27.13
N MET A 207 19.33 2.62 -26.44
CA MET A 207 20.64 2.78 -27.09
C MET A 207 21.05 1.53 -27.86
N LEU A 208 20.85 0.34 -27.29
CA LEU A 208 21.15 -0.93 -27.95
C LEU A 208 20.26 -1.16 -29.18
N ALA A 209 18.96 -0.83 -29.08
CA ALA A 209 18.01 -0.98 -30.20
C ALA A 209 18.35 -0.08 -31.41
N GLN A 210 19.12 0.99 -31.22
CA GLN A 210 19.58 1.86 -32.31
C GLN A 210 20.77 1.25 -33.08
N ASP A 211 21.53 0.33 -32.48
CA ASP A 211 22.65 -0.34 -33.13
C ASP A 211 22.28 -1.74 -33.60
N SER A 212 22.01 -1.85 -34.90
CA SER A 212 21.64 -3.10 -35.59
C SER A 212 22.68 -4.23 -35.50
N SER A 213 23.89 -3.96 -35.01
CA SER A 213 24.95 -4.95 -34.86
C SER A 213 25.01 -5.59 -33.46
N THR A 214 24.25 -5.06 -32.50
CA THR A 214 24.29 -5.55 -31.11
C THR A 214 23.46 -6.81 -30.93
N THR A 215 24.05 -7.82 -30.27
CA THR A 215 23.37 -9.06 -29.84
C THR A 215 23.01 -9.05 -28.36
N ILE A 216 23.29 -7.93 -27.68
CA ILE A 216 23.07 -7.77 -26.24
C ILE A 216 21.63 -7.30 -26.03
N LEU A 217 20.93 -7.94 -25.11
CA LEU A 217 19.57 -7.57 -24.70
C LEU A 217 19.58 -7.19 -23.23
N GLU A 218 18.83 -6.14 -22.90
CA GLU A 218 18.59 -5.76 -21.52
C GLU A 218 17.52 -6.63 -20.88
N THR A 219 17.65 -6.83 -19.57
CA THR A 219 16.73 -7.65 -18.78
C THR A 219 16.35 -6.95 -17.49
N TYR A 220 15.14 -7.21 -17.00
CA TYR A 220 14.67 -6.74 -15.70
C TYR A 220 13.98 -7.87 -14.93
N SER A 221 13.88 -7.71 -13.61
CA SER A 221 13.19 -8.67 -12.74
C SER A 221 11.68 -8.42 -12.78
N ILE A 222 10.93 -9.34 -13.39
CA ILE A 222 9.46 -9.31 -13.36
C ILE A 222 8.94 -9.45 -11.93
N TYR A 223 9.57 -10.32 -11.14
CA TYR A 223 9.21 -10.50 -9.72
C TYR A 223 9.29 -9.19 -8.93
N THR A 224 10.27 -8.34 -9.24
CA THR A 224 10.39 -7.01 -8.63
C THR A 224 9.21 -6.12 -9.02
N VAL A 225 8.86 -6.07 -10.31
CA VAL A 225 7.71 -5.27 -10.78
C VAL A 225 6.40 -5.76 -10.17
N ASP A 226 6.19 -7.07 -10.08
CA ASP A 226 4.98 -7.68 -9.51
C ASP A 226 4.90 -7.48 -7.99
N ASP A 227 6.02 -7.54 -7.27
CA ASP A 227 6.05 -7.22 -5.85
C ASP A 227 5.67 -5.76 -5.61
N ILE A 228 6.24 -4.83 -6.38
CA ILE A 228 5.88 -3.39 -6.31
C ILE A 228 4.38 -3.20 -6.56
N ARG A 229 3.81 -3.79 -7.61
CA ARG A 229 2.36 -3.73 -7.89
C ARG A 229 1.52 -4.27 -6.74
N THR A 230 1.93 -5.40 -6.17
CA THR A 230 1.23 -6.04 -5.05
C THR A 230 1.27 -5.14 -3.81
N ARG A 231 2.41 -4.53 -3.51
CA ARG A 231 2.56 -3.56 -2.41
C ARG A 231 1.68 -2.33 -2.60
N LEU A 232 1.65 -1.75 -3.81
CA LEU A 232 0.82 -0.59 -4.11
C LEU A 232 -0.67 -0.90 -3.98
N LYS A 233 -1.14 -2.04 -4.50
CA LYS A 233 -2.53 -2.49 -4.33
C LYS A 233 -2.90 -2.71 -2.87
N LYS A 234 -1.96 -3.27 -2.09
CA LYS A 234 -2.16 -3.48 -0.65
C LYS A 234 -2.23 -2.14 0.10
N LEU A 235 -1.35 -1.19 -0.22
CA LEU A 235 -1.37 0.17 0.34
C LEU A 235 -2.67 0.92 -0.02
N ASP A 236 -3.09 0.86 -1.28
CA ASP A 236 -4.37 1.40 -1.76
C ASP A 236 -5.55 0.85 -0.95
N SER A 237 -5.56 -0.47 -0.74
CA SER A 237 -6.60 -1.16 0.02
C SER A 237 -6.60 -0.77 1.50
N LEU A 238 -5.43 -0.60 2.12
CA LEU A 238 -5.30 -0.19 3.53
C LEU A 238 -5.81 1.24 3.75
N LEU A 239 -5.58 2.12 2.78
CA LEU A 239 -5.99 3.54 2.83
C LEU A 239 -7.39 3.78 2.24
N GLU A 240 -8.00 2.78 1.61
CA GLU A 240 -9.28 2.87 0.90
C GLU A 240 -9.27 3.99 -0.15
N LEU A 241 -8.19 4.08 -0.93
CA LEU A 241 -8.00 5.18 -1.89
C LEU A 241 -8.80 4.97 -3.17
N ASN A 242 -9.06 3.71 -3.54
CA ASN A 242 -9.70 3.30 -4.79
C ASN A 242 -8.99 3.93 -6.00
N SER A 243 -7.66 3.91 -6.00
CA SER A 243 -6.86 4.37 -7.13
C SER A 243 -7.11 3.50 -8.36
N ASP A 244 -6.98 4.14 -9.51
CA ASP A 244 -7.11 3.44 -10.78
C ASP A 244 -5.77 2.79 -11.17
N PHE A 245 -5.82 1.46 -11.33
CA PHE A 245 -4.68 0.67 -11.75
C PHE A 245 -4.67 0.36 -13.26
N ASN A 246 -5.72 0.74 -13.99
CA ASN A 246 -5.92 0.36 -15.38
C ASN A 246 -5.83 1.58 -16.29
N TYR A 247 -4.91 1.52 -17.25
CA TYR A 247 -4.81 2.52 -18.31
C TYR A 247 -4.94 1.87 -19.67
N THR A 248 -5.43 2.65 -20.63
CA THR A 248 -5.55 2.22 -22.03
C THR A 248 -4.99 3.28 -22.96
N ILE A 249 -4.18 2.87 -23.93
CA ILE A 249 -3.67 3.77 -24.97
C ILE A 249 -4.86 4.35 -25.76
N THR A 250 -4.79 5.65 -26.04
CA THR A 250 -5.75 6.34 -26.90
C THR A 250 -5.05 6.93 -28.12
N THR A 251 -5.63 6.67 -29.29
CA THR A 251 -5.23 7.27 -30.57
C THR A 251 -6.31 8.22 -31.11
N ASP A 252 -7.34 8.52 -30.31
CA ASP A 252 -8.42 9.43 -30.69
C ASP A 252 -7.88 10.87 -30.83
N GLU A 253 -8.00 11.44 -32.03
CA GLU A 253 -7.47 12.76 -32.34
C GLU A 253 -8.13 13.89 -31.54
N ASN A 254 -9.42 13.77 -31.21
CA ASN A 254 -10.14 14.79 -30.46
C ASN A 254 -9.66 14.81 -29.01
N ASP A 255 -9.52 13.65 -28.39
CA ASP A 255 -8.99 13.51 -27.03
C ASP A 255 -7.56 14.05 -26.92
N ILE A 256 -6.71 13.68 -27.88
CA ILE A 256 -5.32 14.16 -27.94
C ILE A 256 -5.30 15.68 -28.12
N ARG A 257 -6.15 16.24 -29.00
CA ARG A 257 -6.23 17.68 -29.23
C ARG A 257 -6.71 18.42 -27.99
N GLN A 258 -7.72 17.89 -27.30
CA GLN A 258 -8.19 18.46 -26.04
C GLN A 258 -7.09 18.46 -24.99
N ARG A 259 -6.38 17.35 -24.82
CA ARG A 259 -5.26 17.26 -23.88
C ARG A 259 -4.17 18.27 -24.19
N LYS A 260 -3.72 18.34 -25.44
CA LYS A 260 -2.72 19.34 -25.89
C LYS A 260 -3.17 20.77 -25.62
N ARG A 261 -4.46 21.07 -25.76
CA ARG A 261 -5.02 22.40 -25.47
C ARG A 261 -4.93 22.73 -23.98
N VAL A 262 -5.23 21.76 -23.11
CA VAL A 262 -5.11 21.92 -21.65
C VAL A 262 -3.65 22.17 -21.26
N ASP A 263 -2.71 21.38 -21.80
CA ASP A 263 -1.28 21.57 -21.52
C ASP A 263 -0.79 22.96 -21.98
N LEU A 264 -1.23 23.42 -23.16
CA LEU A 264 -0.92 24.76 -23.67
C LEU A 264 -1.51 25.87 -22.78
N MET A 265 -2.77 25.72 -22.34
CA MET A 265 -3.40 26.68 -21.42
C MET A 265 -2.65 26.77 -20.09
N GLY A 266 -2.20 25.63 -19.55
CA GLY A 266 -1.38 25.62 -18.34
C GLY A 266 -0.06 26.37 -18.51
N LEU A 267 0.63 26.15 -19.63
CA LEU A 267 1.87 26.87 -19.95
C LEU A 267 1.65 28.37 -20.11
N LEU A 268 0.58 28.77 -20.81
CA LEU A 268 0.23 30.19 -20.97
C LEU A 268 -0.07 30.85 -19.62
N MET A 269 -0.84 30.20 -18.75
CA MET A 269 -1.14 30.71 -17.41
C MET A 269 0.15 30.90 -16.58
N ILE A 270 1.09 29.95 -16.63
CA ILE A 270 2.39 30.09 -15.95
C ILE A 270 3.18 31.27 -16.54
N HIS A 271 3.21 31.41 -17.86
CA HIS A 271 3.94 32.47 -18.54
C HIS A 271 3.38 33.87 -18.23
N GLU A 272 2.06 34.03 -18.28
CA GLU A 272 1.38 35.28 -17.95
C GLU A 272 1.61 35.72 -16.50
N ASN A 273 1.79 34.76 -15.59
CA ASN A 273 1.98 35.00 -14.16
C ASN A 273 3.44 34.80 -13.71
N LEU A 274 4.40 34.74 -14.63
CA LEU A 274 5.80 34.41 -14.33
C LEU A 274 6.45 35.43 -13.38
N ASN A 275 6.07 36.70 -13.47
CA ASN A 275 6.51 37.75 -12.53
C ASN A 275 6.00 37.54 -11.10
N TYR A 276 4.80 36.97 -10.95
CA TYR A 276 4.25 36.63 -9.65
C TYR A 276 4.96 35.40 -9.07
N PHE A 277 5.07 34.32 -9.86
CA PHE A 277 5.72 33.08 -9.41
C PHE A 277 7.21 33.26 -9.10
N SER A 278 7.93 34.08 -9.87
CA SER A 278 9.36 34.37 -9.62
C SER A 278 9.61 35.16 -8.34
N ARG A 279 8.61 35.90 -7.82
CA ARG A 279 8.70 36.59 -6.52
C ARG A 279 8.40 35.68 -5.35
N LEU A 280 7.55 34.66 -5.52
CA LEU A 280 7.23 33.68 -4.48
C LEU A 280 8.45 32.85 -4.07
N TYR A 281 9.33 32.50 -5.01
CA TYR A 281 10.54 31.71 -4.74
C TYR A 281 11.71 32.51 -4.13
N LYS A 282 11.57 33.84 -3.98
CA LYS A 282 12.60 34.72 -3.39
C LYS A 282 12.33 35.08 -1.92
N ASN A 283 11.20 34.67 -1.36
CA ASN A 283 10.85 34.81 0.05
C ASN A 283 10.85 33.43 0.72
#